data_AF-W1Y500-F1
#
_entry.id   AF-W1Y500-F1
#
_cell.length_a   1.000
_cell.length_b   1.000
_cell.length_c   1.000
_cell.angle_alpha   90.00
_cell.angle_beta   90.00
_cell.angle_gamma   90.00
#
_symmetry.space_group_name_H-M   'P 1'
#
loop_
_entity.id
_entity.type
_entity.pdbx_description
1 polymer ?
#
loop_
_entity_poly.entity_id
_entity_poly.type
_entity_poly.pdbx_seq_one_letter_code
_entity_poly.pdbx_strand_id
1 'polypeptide(L)' 'ALVLSDYAKGALASVQQMIQLARKAGVPVLIDPKGTDFERYRGATLLTPNLSEFEAVVGKCKTEEEIVERGMKLIADY' A
#
# COMPACT_ATOMS: atom_id res chain seq x y z
N ALA A 1 16.08 -2.35 -4.51
CA ALA A 1 14.67 -2.11 -4.14
C ALA A 1 14.03 -1.17 -5.16
N LEU A 2 12.73 -1.31 -5.44
CA LEU A 2 11.94 -0.37 -6.23
C LEU A 2 11.11 0.48 -5.27
N VAL A 3 11.16 1.81 -5.42
CA VAL A 3 10.39 2.74 -4.58
C VAL A 3 9.42 3.50 -5.48
N LEU A 4 8.13 3.46 -5.14
CA LEU A 4 7.07 4.12 -5.88
C LEU A 4 6.34 5.08 -4.94
N SER A 5 6.34 6.37 -5.26
CA SER A 5 5.59 7.38 -4.49
C SER A 5 4.47 7.92 -5.36
N ASP A 6 3.22 7.62 -4.96
CA ASP A 6 2.03 8.01 -5.72
C ASP A 6 1.53 9.38 -5.24
N TYR A 7 1.43 10.32 -6.17
CA TYR A 7 0.83 11.64 -5.93
C TYR A 7 -0.51 11.81 -6.67
N ALA A 8 -1.06 10.73 -7.22
CA ALA A 8 -2.28 10.72 -8.04
C ALA A 8 -2.22 11.69 -9.25
N LYS A 9 -1.03 11.83 -9.87
CA LYS A 9 -0.80 12.65 -11.08
C LYS A 9 -0.62 11.85 -12.36
N GLY A 10 -0.93 10.55 -12.33
CA GLY A 10 -0.91 9.66 -13.50
C GLY A 10 0.41 8.95 -13.78
N ALA A 11 1.53 9.36 -13.14
CA ALA A 11 2.83 8.71 -13.32
C ALA A 11 2.84 7.21 -13.00
N LEU A 12 2.01 6.78 -12.03
CA LEU A 12 1.89 5.39 -11.59
C LEU A 12 0.64 4.68 -12.15
N ALA A 13 0.18 5.05 -13.34
CA ALA A 13 -0.97 4.40 -13.99
C ALA A 13 -0.79 2.88 -14.14
N SER A 14 0.43 2.41 -14.40
CA SER A 14 0.77 0.98 -14.56
C SER A 14 1.46 0.37 -13.34
N VAL A 15 1.20 0.88 -12.13
CA VAL A 15 1.87 0.45 -10.88
C VAL A 15 1.86 -1.06 -10.67
N GLN A 16 0.76 -1.74 -10.97
CA GLN A 16 0.65 -3.19 -10.77
C GLN A 16 1.60 -3.99 -11.67
N GLN A 17 1.83 -3.53 -12.91
CA GLN A 17 2.80 -4.15 -13.81
C GLN A 17 4.23 -3.97 -13.28
N MET A 18 4.54 -2.79 -12.74
CA MET A 18 5.85 -2.50 -12.14
C MET A 18 6.11 -3.39 -10.91
N ILE A 19 5.11 -3.54 -10.03
CA ILE A 19 5.18 -4.43 -8.86
C ILE A 19 5.44 -5.88 -9.30
N GLN A 20 4.67 -6.38 -10.26
CA GLN A 20 4.83 -7.75 -10.76
C GLN A 20 6.22 -8.01 -11.35
N LEU A 21 6.76 -7.06 -12.12
CA LEU A 21 8.12 -7.17 -12.68
C LEU A 21 9.19 -7.17 -11.59
N ALA A 22 9.09 -6.27 -10.62
CA ALA A 22 10.03 -6.21 -9.50
C ALA A 22 10.00 -7.49 -8.64
N ARG A 23 8.80 -8.01 -8.33
CA ARG A 23 8.64 -9.29 -7.64
C ARG A 23 9.28 -10.46 -8.40
N LYS A 24 9.04 -10.54 -9.72
CA LYS A 24 9.65 -11.58 -10.58
C LYS A 24 11.18 -11.49 -10.58
N ALA A 25 11.72 -10.29 -10.44
CA ALA A 25 13.16 -10.04 -10.34
C ALA A 25 13.72 -10.20 -8.90
N GLY A 26 12.90 -10.58 -7.91
CA GLY A 26 13.33 -10.67 -6.51
C GLY A 26 13.66 -9.31 -5.87
N VAL A 27 13.17 -8.22 -6.44
CA VAL A 27 13.41 -6.86 -5.95
C VAL A 27 12.28 -6.44 -5.01
N PRO A 28 12.56 -6.03 -3.76
CA PRO A 28 11.53 -5.56 -2.83
C PRO A 28 10.93 -4.25 -3.32
N VAL A 29 9.62 -4.08 -3.11
CA VAL A 29 8.84 -2.94 -3.59
C VAL A 29 8.27 -2.16 -2.41
N LEU A 30 8.64 -0.89 -2.29
CA LEU A 30 8.13 0.02 -1.28
C LEU A 30 7.21 1.04 -1.95
N ILE A 31 6.03 1.25 -1.38
CA ILE A 31 5.02 2.17 -1.95
C ILE A 31 4.54 3.15 -0.89
N ASP A 32 4.60 4.43 -1.24
CA ASP A 32 3.90 5.51 -0.57
C ASP A 32 2.56 5.75 -1.30
N PRO A 33 1.44 5.23 -0.76
CA PRO A 33 0.19 5.11 -1.49
C PRO A 33 -0.57 6.45 -1.56
N LYS A 34 -1.49 6.56 -2.51
CA LYS A 34 -2.45 7.67 -2.54
C LYS A 34 -3.87 7.19 -2.83
N GLY A 35 -4.82 7.77 -2.11
CA GLY A 35 -6.24 7.45 -2.24
C GLY A 35 -6.61 6.26 -1.36
N THR A 36 -7.75 5.64 -1.67
CA THR A 36 -8.37 4.58 -0.85
C THR A 36 -8.36 3.21 -1.51
N ASP A 37 -7.91 3.13 -2.76
CA ASP A 37 -7.80 1.87 -3.50
C ASP A 37 -6.40 1.29 -3.32
N PHE A 38 -6.23 0.41 -2.32
CA PHE A 38 -4.94 -0.25 -2.07
C PHE A 38 -4.76 -1.53 -2.90
N GLU A 39 -5.81 -2.01 -3.60
CA GLU A 39 -5.76 -3.21 -4.45
C GLU A 39 -4.74 -3.06 -5.58
N ARG A 40 -4.64 -1.85 -6.14
CA ARG A 40 -3.63 -1.53 -7.16
C ARG A 40 -2.17 -1.64 -6.68
N TYR A 41 -1.94 -1.75 -5.37
CA TYR A 41 -0.63 -1.93 -4.77
C TYR A 41 -0.38 -3.37 -4.28
N ARG A 42 -1.30 -4.31 -4.58
CA ARG A 42 -1.21 -5.70 -4.14
C ARG A 42 0.13 -6.32 -4.53
N GLY A 43 0.78 -6.93 -3.55
CA GLY A 43 2.08 -7.56 -3.70
C GLY A 43 3.27 -6.64 -3.45
N ALA A 44 3.06 -5.40 -3.02
CA ALA A 44 4.13 -4.60 -2.43
C ALA A 44 4.78 -5.32 -1.24
N THR A 45 6.06 -5.04 -0.99
CA THR A 45 6.78 -5.54 0.19
C THR A 45 6.46 -4.69 1.42
N LEU A 46 6.27 -3.38 1.23
CA LEU A 46 5.92 -2.43 2.27
C LEU A 46 5.02 -1.34 1.68
N LEU A 47 3.97 -1.00 2.43
CA LEU A 47 3.11 0.15 2.18
C LEU A 47 3.29 1.15 3.32
N THR A 48 3.41 2.44 3.02
CA THR A 48 3.60 3.49 4.03
C THR A 48 2.49 4.55 4.01
N PRO A 49 1.21 4.18 4.23
CA PRO A 49 0.15 5.18 4.34
C PRO A 49 0.34 6.03 5.61
N ASN A 50 -0.09 7.28 5.56
CA ASN A 50 -0.33 8.02 6.80
C ASN A 50 -1.64 7.53 7.47
N LEU A 51 -1.88 7.95 8.71
CA LEU A 51 -3.07 7.51 9.47
C LEU A 51 -4.39 7.84 8.75
N SER A 52 -4.49 9.00 8.09
CA SER A 52 -5.72 9.37 7.38
C SER A 52 -5.97 8.49 6.15
N GLU A 53 -4.93 8.14 5.40
CA GLU A 53 -5.04 7.20 4.26
C GLU A 53 -5.37 5.79 4.73
N PHE A 54 -4.74 5.33 5.81
CA PHE A 54 -5.03 4.04 6.41
C PHE A 54 -6.49 3.94 6.90
N GLU A 55 -6.95 4.92 7.68
CA GLU A 55 -8.33 4.96 8.18
C GLU A 55 -9.38 5.10 7.08
N ALA A 56 -9.03 5.69 5.94
CA ALA A 56 -9.93 5.76 4.79
C ALA A 56 -10.19 4.38 4.16
N VAL A 57 -9.30 3.40 4.39
CA VAL A 57 -9.43 2.02 3.93
C VAL A 57 -10.02 1.11 5.01
N VAL A 58 -9.51 1.20 6.25
CA VAL A 58 -9.89 0.28 7.33
C VAL A 58 -10.94 0.83 8.30
N GLY A 59 -11.39 2.07 8.08
CA GLY A 59 -12.24 2.83 9.01
C GLY A 59 -11.46 3.50 10.14
N LYS A 60 -12.13 4.38 10.91
CA LYS A 60 -11.52 5.12 12.02
C LYS A 60 -10.99 4.20 13.13
N CYS A 61 -9.78 4.49 13.60
CA CYS A 61 -9.13 3.79 14.71
C CYS A 61 -9.04 4.73 15.91
N LYS A 62 -9.53 4.29 17.06
CA LYS A 62 -9.56 5.11 18.29
C LYS A 62 -8.39 4.82 19.22
N THR A 63 -7.74 3.66 19.06
CA THR A 63 -6.61 3.22 19.88
C THR A 63 -5.50 2.66 19.01
N GLU A 64 -4.30 2.54 19.58
CA GLU A 64 -3.16 1.94 18.90
C GLU A 64 -3.38 0.46 18.60
N GLU A 65 -4.07 -0.26 19.48
CA GLU A 65 -4.43 -1.66 19.29
C GLU A 65 -5.34 -1.85 18.08
N GLU A 66 -6.33 -0.96 17.88
CA GLU A 66 -7.19 -0.98 16.69
C GLU A 66 -6.38 -0.74 15.39
N ILE A 67 -5.34 0.10 15.44
CA ILE A 67 -4.45 0.33 14.29
C ILE A 67 -3.71 -0.96 13.94
N VAL A 68 -3.11 -1.62 14.93
CA VAL A 68 -2.35 -2.86 14.72
C VAL A 68 -3.26 -3.98 14.22
N GLU A 69 -4.41 -4.21 14.86
CA GLU A 69 -5.34 -5.27 14.49
C GLU A 69 -5.81 -5.11 13.03
N ARG A 70 -6.27 -3.90 12.67
CA ARG A 70 -6.76 -3.63 11.31
C ARG A 70 -5.64 -3.63 10.27
N GLY A 71 -4.43 -3.23 10.66
CA GLY A 71 -3.25 -3.28 9.80
C GLY A 71 -2.87 -4.71 9.44
N MET A 72 -2.87 -5.60 10.44
CA MET A 72 -2.61 -7.03 10.22
C MET A 72 -3.70 -7.68 9.37
N LYS A 73 -4.97 -7.32 9.58
CA LYS A 73 -6.08 -7.79 8.74
C LYS A 73 -5.91 -7.31 7.29
N LEU A 74 -5.57 -6.04 7.09
CA LEU A 74 -5.31 -5.49 5.76
C LEU A 74 -4.16 -6.22 5.05
N ILE A 75 -3.08 -6.58 5.76
CA ILE A 75 -1.99 -7.39 5.16
C ILE A 75 -2.47 -8.80 4.79
N ALA A 76 -3.36 -9.40 5.57
CA ALA A 76 -3.87 -10.74 5.28
C ALA A 76 -4.82 -10.77 4.05
N ASP A 77 -5.56 -9.68 3.83
CA ASP A 77 -6.51 -9.56 2.71
C ASP A 77 -5.81 -9.27 1.35
N TYR A 78 -4.54 -8.81 1.37
CA TYR A 78 -3.79 -8.33 0.20
C TYR A 78 -2.51 -9.12 -0.13
#